data_AF-A0A6G4HNX7-F1
#
_entry.id   AF-A0A6G4HNX7-F1
#
_cell.length_a   1.000
_cell.length_b   1.000
_cell.length_c   1.000
_cell.angle_alpha   90.00
_cell.angle_beta   90.00
_cell.angle_gamma   90.00
#
_symmetry.space_group_name_H-M   'P 1'
#
loop_
_entity.id
_entity.type
_entity.pdbx_description
1 polymer ?
#
loop_
_entity_poly.entity_id
_entity_poly.type
_entity_poly.pdbx_seq_one_letter_code
_entity_poly.pdbx_strand_id
1 'polypeptide(L)' 'MLVKFKNIGHSKKNFEKEIEEINYEEMLSCVTPYCCSSAGSIWFSFANKEKTKGNVNANFHTVGYFEIVC' A
#
# COMPACT_ATOMS: atom_id res chain seq x y z
N MET A 1 -2.52 -11.59 8.58
CA MET A 1 -1.70 -10.44 9.00
C MET A 1 -2.48 -9.16 8.72
N LEU A 2 -2.54 -8.20 9.64
CA LEU A 2 -3.33 -6.98 9.43
C LEU A 2 -2.45 -5.89 8.79
N VAL A 3 -2.86 -5.34 7.65
CA VAL A 3 -2.20 -4.20 7.02
C VAL A 3 -3.10 -2.98 7.06
N LYS A 4 -2.57 -1.88 7.58
CA LYS A 4 -3.24 -0.59 7.67
C LYS A 4 -2.75 0.31 6.56
N PHE A 5 -3.65 0.70 5.66
CA PHE A 5 -3.38 1.61 4.57
C PHE A 5 -3.85 3.01 4.93
N LYS A 6 -2.99 4.01 4.74
CA LYS A 6 -3.22 5.41 5.13
C LYS A 6 -3.00 6.35 3.96
N ASN A 7 -3.92 7.29 3.76
CA ASN A 7 -3.88 8.32 2.73
C ASN A 7 -3.73 7.76 1.30
N ILE A 8 -4.41 6.66 0.97
CA ILE A 8 -4.30 6.03 -0.36
C ILE A 8 -5.02 6.86 -1.43
N GLY A 9 -4.29 7.14 -2.50
CA GLY A 9 -4.78 7.77 -3.73
C GLY A 9 -5.25 9.21 -3.54
N HIS A 10 -5.91 9.74 -4.57
CA HIS A 10 -6.39 11.13 -4.58
C HIS A 10 -7.44 11.39 -3.48
N SER A 11 -8.22 10.37 -3.13
CA SER A 11 -9.26 10.46 -2.10
C SER A 11 -8.72 10.32 -0.66
N LYS A 12 -7.41 10.14 -0.49
CA LYS A 12 -6.73 9.96 0.81
C LYS A 12 -7.43 8.92 1.69
N LYS A 13 -7.80 7.78 1.10
CA LYS A 13 -8.55 6.73 1.81
C LYS A 13 -7.70 6.07 2.89
N ASN A 14 -8.34 5.80 4.02
CA ASN A 14 -7.78 5.00 5.11
C ASN A 14 -8.61 3.72 5.23
N PHE A 15 -7.95 2.58 5.30
CA PHE A 15 -8.60 1.28 5.47
C PHE A 15 -7.63 0.26 6.03
N GLU A 16 -8.16 -0.87 6.47
CA GLU A 16 -7.38 -1.99 6.98
C GLU A 16 -7.78 -3.26 6.21
N LYS A 17 -6.82 -4.15 5.99
CA LYS A 17 -7.05 -5.41 5.30
C LYS A 17 -6.28 -6.53 5.96
N GLU A 18 -6.96 -7.64 6.19
CA GLU A 18 -6.29 -8.90 6.49
C GLU A 18 -5.83 -9.54 5.19
N ILE A 19 -4.55 -9.90 5.15
CA ILE A 19 -3.92 -10.64 4.06
C ILE A 19 -3.16 -11.84 4.62
N GLU A 20 -3.03 -12.88 3.80
CA GLU A 20 -2.33 -14.10 4.19
C GLU A 20 -0.82 -13.88 4.16
N GLU A 21 -0.32 -13.23 3.10
CA GLU A 21 1.10 -12.97 2.89
C GLU A 21 1.36 -11.52 2.43
N ILE A 22 2.57 -11.00 2.69
CA ILE A 22 3.02 -9.74 2.10
C ILE A 22 3.67 -10.05 0.75
N ASN A 23 2.87 -10.03 -0.31
CA ASN A 23 3.35 -10.09 -1.69
C ASN A 23 2.79 -8.91 -2.52
N TYR A 24 3.41 -8.69 -3.68
CA TYR A 24 3.08 -7.59 -4.56
C TYR A 24 1.62 -7.62 -5.03
N GLU A 25 1.12 -8.80 -5.44
CA GLU A 25 -0.23 -8.95 -6.02
C GLU A 25 -1.33 -8.69 -4.98
N GLU A 26 -1.20 -9.23 -3.77
CA GLU A 26 -2.15 -8.98 -2.68
C GLU A 26 -2.17 -7.50 -2.30
N MET A 27 -1.00 -6.90 -2.07
CA MET A 27 -0.86 -5.48 -1.77
C MET A 27 -1.44 -4.60 -2.88
N LEU A 28 -1.16 -4.92 -4.15
CA LEU A 28 -1.65 -4.21 -5.32
C LEU A 28 -3.17 -4.28 -5.41
N SER A 29 -3.76 -5.45 -5.23
CA SER A 29 -5.22 -5.63 -5.26
C SER A 29 -5.94 -4.78 -4.21
N CYS A 30 -5.31 -4.57 -3.05
CA CYS A 30 -5.86 -3.75 -1.97
C CYS A 30 -5.92 -2.27 -2.32
N VAL A 31 -4.88 -1.74 -2.99
CA VAL A 31 -4.74 -0.29 -3.23
C VAL A 31 -5.26 0.15 -4.60
N THR A 32 -5.27 -0.74 -5.60
CA THR A 32 -5.68 -0.42 -6.98
C THR A 32 -7.05 0.24 -7.07
N PRO A 33 -8.11 -0.18 -6.33
CA PRO A 33 -9.41 0.49 -6.37
C PRO A 33 -9.39 1.95 -5.91
N TYR A 34 -8.36 2.36 -5.17
CA TYR A 34 -8.23 3.69 -4.58
C TYR A 34 -7.19 4.55 -5.31
N CYS A 35 -6.27 3.92 -6.04
CA CYS A 35 -5.27 4.60 -6.86
C CYS A 35 -5.84 4.83 -8.26
N CYS A 36 -5.99 6.10 -8.68
CA CYS A 36 -6.37 6.46 -10.06
C CYS A 36 -5.22 6.24 -11.07
N SER A 37 -4.44 5.17 -10.90
CA SER A 37 -3.25 4.85 -11.68
C SER A 37 -3.32 3.41 -12.14
N SER A 38 -2.70 3.09 -13.28
CA SER A 38 -2.65 1.72 -13.79
C SER A 38 -1.89 0.82 -12.81
N ALA A 39 -2.31 -0.44 -12.69
CA ALA A 39 -1.69 -1.40 -11.78
C ALA A 39 -0.16 -1.49 -11.96
N GLY A 40 0.33 -1.51 -13.20
CA GLY A 40 1.77 -1.56 -13.51
C GLY A 40 2.57 -0.29 -13.15
N SER A 41 1.92 0.79 -12.73
CA SER A 41 2.58 2.01 -12.24
C SER A 41 2.70 2.05 -10.72
N ILE A 42 2.05 1.12 -10.01
CA ILE A 42 2.01 1.09 -8.54
C ILE A 42 3.17 0.24 -8.03
N TRP A 43 3.89 0.73 -7.03
CA TRP A 43 4.96 -0.02 -6.38
C TRP A 43 5.08 0.32 -4.89
N PHE A 44 5.70 -0.59 -4.14
CA PHE A 44 5.79 -0.50 -2.69
C PHE A 44 7.25 -0.45 -2.23
N SER A 45 7.53 0.33 -1.19
CA SER A 45 8.85 0.37 -0.57
C SER A 45 8.75 0.42 0.95
N PHE A 46 9.64 -0.30 1.62
CA PHE A 46 9.74 -0.24 3.07
C PHE A 46 10.50 1.03 3.50
N ALA A 47 10.00 1.66 4.56
CA ALA A 47 10.57 2.86 5.15
C ALA A 47 11.37 2.58 6.43
N ASN A 48 11.36 1.34 6.93
CA ASN A 48 12.06 0.94 8.14
C ASN A 48 12.79 -0.40 8.00
N LYS A 49 13.77 -0.61 8.89
CA LYS A 49 14.60 -1.83 8.88
C LYS A 49 13.79 -3.08 9.21
N GLU A 50 12.77 -2.94 10.05
CA GLU A 50 11.89 -4.04 10.45
C GLU A 50 10.93 -4.45 9.32
N LYS A 51 10.86 -3.69 8.22
CA LYS A 51 9.94 -3.92 7.10
C LYS A 51 8.48 -4.03 7.53
N THR A 52 8.08 -3.19 8.49
CA THR A 52 6.69 -3.12 8.98
C THR A 52 5.96 -1.87 8.52
N LYS A 53 6.66 -0.89 7.94
CA LYS A 53 6.06 0.35 7.43
C LYS A 53 6.61 0.68 6.07
N GLY A 54 5.82 1.31 5.23
CA GLY A 54 6.27 1.67 3.90
C GLY A 54 5.34 2.60 3.14
N ASN A 55 5.76 2.90 1.93
CA ASN A 55 5.08 3.80 1.02
C ASN A 55 4.35 2.98 -0.06
N VAL A 56 3.17 3.46 -0.44
CA VAL A 56 2.49 3.10 -1.68
C VAL A 56 2.81 4.21 -2.68
N ASN A 57 3.39 3.85 -3.82
CA ASN A 57 3.83 4.80 -4.82
C ASN A 57 3.11 4.53 -6.14
N ALA A 58 2.84 5.58 -6.91
CA ALA A 58 2.39 5.49 -8.29
C ALA A 58 3.29 6.37 -9.15
N ASN A 59 3.94 5.79 -10.16
CA ASN A 59 5.03 6.44 -10.90
C ASN A 59 6.11 6.98 -9.92
N PHE A 60 6.37 8.29 -9.93
CA PHE A 60 7.38 8.93 -9.07
C PHE A 60 6.80 9.60 -7.82
N HIS A 61 5.53 9.33 -7.49
CA HIS A 61 4.84 9.96 -6.38
C HIS A 61 4.44 8.95 -5.31
N THR A 62 4.67 9.29 -4.04
CA THR A 62 4.04 8.59 -2.93
C THR A 62 2.56 8.96 -2.88
N VAL A 63 1.71 7.95 -3.03
CA VAL A 63 0.25 8.08 -3.05
C VAL A 63 -0.40 7.43 -1.84
N GLY A 64 0.38 7.14 -0.80
CA GLY A 64 -0.13 6.56 0.44
C GLY A 64 0.94 5.83 1.23
N TYR A 65 0.53 5.25 2.33
CA TYR A 65 1.40 4.54 3.26
C TYR A 65 0.74 3.24 3.70
N PHE A 66 1.57 2.28 4.10
CA PHE A 66 1.11 1.06 4.73
C PHE A 66 1.88 0.77 6.02
N GLU A 67 1.21 0.10 6.96
CA GLU A 67 1.76 -0.36 8.23
C GLU A 67 1.25 -1.77 8.51
N ILE A 68 2.18 -2.70 8.68
CA ILE A 68 1.94 -4.10 9.00
C ILE A 68 1.85 -4.24 10.51
N VAL A 69 0.74 -4.79 10.97
CA VAL A 69 0.49 -5.12 12.37
C VAL A 69 0.38 -6.63 12.46
N CYS A 70 1.37 -7.23 13.12
CA CYS A 70 1.36 -8.64 13.51
C CYS A 70 0.61 -8.82 14.82
#